data_AF-A0A7Y4F993-F1
#
_entry.id   AF-A0A7Y4F993-F1
#
_cell.length_a   1.000
_cell.length_b   1.000
_cell.length_c   1.000
_cell.angle_alpha   90.00
_cell.angle_beta   90.00
_cell.angle_gamma   90.00
#
_symmetry.space_group_name_H-M   'P 1'
#
loop_
_entity.id
_entity.type
_entity.pdbx_description
1 polymer ?
#
loop_
_entity_poly.entity_id
_entity_poly.type
_entity_poly.pdbx_seq_one_letter_code
_entity_poly.pdbx_strand_id
1 'polypeptide(L)'
;MSTVKKHVLSAAVLSVLSAGAQAKIYPDQLVLDQLGEDVCRSGYRPIDRFEASEQKDYIVSRMGQWQIAGLKDNWVIMGPGYHGQIKQDNPNGSTWCYPDDALSEIPNYSSKSIPEGDELDIQYELVTNHSNFVRPLSYLAHYLGYAWVGGNHSQYVGEDMDVRREGNGWVIQGNNDGSCDGYRCDEKTKITVDNFAYTLNDSDFWHGTVTESDRQLVKTVTAVARNNSDIPQQVVVDLKVDESTNWSKTNSYGFAQKVSTENTFKWPLVGDTKLTITLEANQSFASTNGGSTSEQVTLQARPTVPAHSEIPIRVELYRSSISYPYRFGADISYDVEFNGFLRWGGNAWHSHPDNRPYKAHTFTMGRGSENSADIRYQWDHRYIPGEVKWWDWSWAINENGLGNMQYATGASLRPFYSHVSGDFYAESQFAGTIEIGQATPIGNAAQSSRVKRSAEALVSEHIGDIEVTTNFDAQELEALGFGDAQLTITPAK
;
A
#
# COMPACT_ATOMS: atom_id res chain seq x y z
N MET A 1 -34.98 -38.16 -57.10
CA MET A 1 -35.22 -39.27 -56.14
C MET A 1 -33.85 -39.75 -55.66
N SER A 2 -33.28 -39.12 -54.63
CA SER A 2 -33.52 -39.33 -53.19
C SER A 2 -33.07 -40.70 -52.70
N THR A 3 -31.91 -40.77 -52.06
CA THR A 3 -31.74 -41.34 -50.70
C THR A 3 -30.30 -41.10 -50.22
N VAL A 4 -30.10 -40.09 -49.36
CA VAL A 4 -28.89 -39.95 -48.54
C VAL A 4 -29.28 -40.26 -47.10
N LYS A 5 -28.52 -41.18 -46.49
CA LYS A 5 -28.70 -41.73 -45.15
C LYS A 5 -28.63 -40.63 -44.08
N LYS A 6 -29.62 -40.62 -43.17
CA LYS A 6 -29.59 -39.82 -41.94
C LYS A 6 -28.60 -40.45 -40.96
N HIS A 7 -27.55 -39.73 -40.61
CA HIS A 7 -26.75 -40.01 -39.42
C HIS A 7 -27.46 -39.42 -38.20
N VAL A 8 -27.82 -40.27 -37.24
CA VAL A 8 -28.24 -39.89 -35.91
C VAL A 8 -26.96 -39.69 -35.08
N LEU A 9 -26.67 -38.44 -34.74
CA LEU A 9 -25.64 -38.09 -33.76
C LEU A 9 -26.22 -38.32 -32.36
N SER A 10 -25.72 -39.33 -31.66
CA SER A 10 -25.95 -39.50 -30.23
C SER A 10 -25.27 -38.35 -29.47
N ALA A 11 -26.07 -37.43 -28.95
CA ALA A 11 -25.62 -36.46 -27.97
C ALA A 11 -25.33 -37.20 -26.65
N ALA A 12 -24.05 -37.43 -26.37
CA ALA A 12 -23.61 -37.78 -25.03
C ALA A 12 -23.86 -36.56 -24.13
N VAL A 13 -24.87 -36.66 -23.29
CA VAL A 13 -25.09 -35.73 -22.18
C VAL A 13 -23.90 -35.90 -21.24
N LEU A 14 -22.91 -35.00 -21.32
CA LEU A 14 -21.99 -34.78 -20.22
C LEU A 14 -22.83 -34.18 -19.09
N SER A 15 -23.26 -35.04 -18.17
CA SER A 15 -23.69 -34.65 -16.85
C SER A 15 -22.53 -33.89 -16.21
N VAL A 16 -22.71 -32.57 -16.08
CA VAL A 16 -21.85 -31.67 -15.34
C VAL A 16 -21.79 -32.19 -13.90
N LEU A 17 -20.68 -32.83 -13.54
CA LEU A 17 -20.27 -32.94 -12.15
C LEU A 17 -19.93 -31.52 -11.70
N SER A 18 -20.92 -30.80 -11.22
CA SER A 18 -20.70 -29.67 -10.33
C SER A 18 -20.08 -30.24 -9.06
N ALA A 19 -18.76 -30.41 -9.05
CA ALA A 19 -18.01 -30.42 -7.81
C ALA A 19 -18.29 -29.06 -7.16
N GLY A 20 -19.23 -29.06 -6.21
CA GLY A 20 -19.52 -27.87 -5.43
C GLY A 20 -18.22 -27.41 -4.80
N ALA A 21 -17.90 -26.13 -4.96
CA ALA A 21 -16.91 -25.51 -4.09
C ALA A 21 -17.36 -25.79 -2.65
N GLN A 22 -16.63 -26.62 -1.93
CA GLN A 22 -16.93 -26.88 -0.52
C GLN A 22 -16.86 -25.54 0.21
N ALA A 23 -17.93 -25.18 0.92
CA ALA A 23 -17.93 -23.98 1.75
C ALA A 23 -16.82 -24.10 2.79
N LYS A 24 -16.12 -22.99 3.10
CA LYS A 24 -15.07 -22.99 4.14
C LYS A 24 -15.71 -23.31 5.49
N ILE A 25 -15.37 -24.45 6.09
CA ILE A 25 -15.86 -24.82 7.43
C ILE A 25 -14.78 -24.54 8.47
N TYR A 26 -14.96 -23.45 9.21
CA TYR A 26 -14.09 -23.10 10.33
C TYR A 26 -14.36 -24.02 11.53
N PRO A 27 -13.40 -24.85 11.96
CA PRO A 27 -13.65 -25.84 12.99
C PRO A 27 -14.09 -25.21 14.33
N ASP A 28 -13.56 -24.02 14.67
CA ASP A 28 -13.95 -23.26 15.87
C ASP A 28 -15.43 -22.85 15.95
N GLN A 29 -16.17 -22.92 14.85
CA GLN A 29 -17.60 -22.57 14.80
C GLN A 29 -18.52 -23.79 14.72
N LEU A 30 -17.95 -25.00 14.69
CA LEU A 30 -18.71 -26.24 14.80
C LEU A 30 -19.25 -26.41 16.23
N VAL A 31 -20.56 -26.63 16.32
CA VAL A 31 -21.24 -26.89 17.60
C VAL A 31 -22.00 -28.21 17.53
N LEU A 32 -22.07 -28.90 18.67
CA LEU A 32 -22.89 -30.09 18.81
C LEU A 32 -24.19 -29.72 19.53
N ASP A 33 -25.32 -29.86 18.83
CA ASP A 33 -26.64 -29.62 19.39
C ASP A 33 -27.33 -30.93 19.80
N GLN A 34 -28.10 -30.89 20.88
CA GLN A 34 -28.90 -32.02 21.39
C GLN A 34 -30.40 -31.74 21.21
N LEU A 35 -30.80 -31.33 20.00
CA LEU A 35 -32.16 -30.89 19.69
C LEU A 35 -32.97 -31.92 18.87
N GLY A 36 -32.36 -33.06 18.58
CA GLY A 36 -32.92 -34.08 17.69
C GLY A 36 -32.06 -34.31 16.45
N GLU A 37 -32.53 -35.23 15.61
CA GLU A 37 -31.92 -35.63 14.33
C GLU A 37 -32.05 -34.50 13.29
N ASP A 38 -30.94 -34.11 12.68
CA ASP A 38 -30.89 -33.04 11.68
C ASP A 38 -31.49 -31.70 12.15
N VAL A 39 -31.57 -31.50 13.48
CA VAL A 39 -32.05 -30.27 14.10
C VAL A 39 -30.89 -29.52 14.72
N CYS A 40 -30.73 -28.27 14.28
CA CYS A 40 -29.79 -27.30 14.83
C CYS A 40 -30.53 -26.14 15.48
N ARG A 41 -29.82 -25.40 16.34
CA ARG A 41 -30.29 -24.13 16.89
C ARG A 41 -30.54 -23.10 15.77
N SER A 42 -31.32 -22.06 16.08
CA SER A 42 -31.62 -20.98 15.13
C SER A 42 -30.33 -20.34 14.56
N GLY A 43 -30.30 -20.13 13.24
CA GLY A 43 -29.15 -19.57 12.52
C GLY A 43 -28.02 -20.56 12.26
N TYR A 44 -28.28 -21.87 12.45
CA TYR A 44 -27.34 -22.96 12.19
C TYR A 44 -28.01 -24.03 11.34
N ARG A 45 -27.19 -24.75 10.58
CA ARG A 45 -27.57 -25.90 9.76
C ARG A 45 -26.76 -27.15 10.13
N PRO A 46 -27.31 -28.36 9.91
CA PRO A 46 -26.53 -29.58 10.00
C PRO A 46 -25.40 -29.56 8.96
N ILE A 47 -24.21 -30.00 9.36
CA ILE A 47 -23.10 -30.19 8.41
C ILE A 47 -23.29 -31.49 7.62
N ASP A 48 -22.82 -31.53 6.38
CA ASP A 48 -22.86 -32.74 5.58
C ASP A 48 -21.63 -33.65 5.82
N ARG A 49 -21.67 -34.85 5.24
CA ARG A 49 -20.60 -35.85 5.39
C ARG A 49 -19.25 -35.40 4.80
N PHE A 50 -19.23 -34.51 3.80
CA PHE A 50 -18.02 -34.04 3.15
C PHE A 50 -17.37 -32.95 4.00
N GLU A 51 -18.17 -32.01 4.52
CA GLU A 51 -17.77 -31.02 5.52
C GLU A 51 -17.22 -31.71 6.78
N ALA A 52 -17.93 -32.72 7.29
CA ALA A 52 -17.47 -33.50 8.44
C ALA A 52 -16.20 -34.33 8.14
N SER A 53 -16.03 -34.79 6.90
CA SER A 53 -14.83 -35.52 6.49
C SER A 53 -13.60 -34.61 6.41
N GLU A 54 -13.78 -33.36 6.01
CA GLU A 54 -12.72 -32.35 5.95
C GLU A 54 -12.23 -32.02 7.37
N GLN A 55 -13.16 -31.79 8.30
CA GLN A 55 -12.84 -31.46 9.71
C GLN A 55 -12.85 -32.67 10.65
N LYS A 56 -12.62 -33.87 10.12
CA LYS A 56 -12.80 -35.13 10.86
C LYS A 56 -12.01 -35.17 12.17
N ASP A 57 -10.71 -34.90 12.10
CA ASP A 57 -9.83 -35.03 13.28
C ASP A 57 -10.23 -34.06 14.39
N TYR A 58 -10.58 -32.82 14.01
CA TYR A 58 -11.09 -31.82 14.93
C TYR A 58 -12.41 -32.26 15.59
N ILE A 59 -13.40 -32.70 14.80
CA ILE A 59 -14.70 -33.13 15.31
C ILE A 59 -14.54 -34.31 16.27
N VAL A 60 -13.78 -35.33 15.87
CA VAL A 60 -13.60 -36.56 16.64
C VAL A 60 -12.87 -36.31 17.97
N SER A 61 -11.92 -35.37 18.00
CA SER A 61 -11.22 -34.98 19.23
C SER A 61 -12.15 -34.43 20.32
N ARG A 62 -13.35 -33.96 19.94
CA ARG A 62 -14.36 -33.35 20.83
C ARG A 62 -15.50 -34.28 21.18
N MET A 63 -15.45 -35.51 20.68
CA MET A 63 -16.45 -36.52 20.93
C MET A 63 -15.99 -37.47 22.04
N GLY A 64 -16.94 -37.93 22.85
CA GLY A 64 -16.71 -39.05 23.75
C GLY A 64 -16.30 -40.30 22.99
N GLN A 65 -15.55 -41.19 23.63
CA GLN A 65 -14.92 -42.36 23.00
C GLN A 65 -15.87 -43.18 22.11
N TRP A 66 -17.10 -43.40 22.56
CA TRP A 66 -18.12 -44.19 21.86
C TRP A 66 -19.32 -43.34 21.45
N GLN A 67 -19.18 -42.02 21.43
CA GLN A 67 -20.24 -41.12 21.03
C GLN A 67 -20.54 -41.30 19.53
N ILE A 68 -21.82 -41.21 19.17
CA ILE A 68 -22.28 -41.08 17.79
C ILE A 68 -22.97 -39.71 17.73
N ALA A 69 -22.83 -38.99 16.63
CA ALA A 69 -23.50 -37.72 16.42
C ALA A 69 -23.98 -37.63 14.96
N GLY A 70 -25.17 -37.07 14.78
CA GLY A 70 -25.82 -36.88 13.50
C GLY A 70 -25.15 -35.81 12.65
N LEU A 71 -25.26 -36.03 11.35
CA LEU A 71 -24.90 -35.17 10.24
C LEU A 71 -26.08 -35.18 9.27
N LYS A 72 -26.14 -34.18 8.41
CA LYS A 72 -27.19 -34.02 7.42
C LYS A 72 -27.48 -35.29 6.61
N ASP A 73 -28.76 -35.53 6.31
CA ASP A 73 -29.26 -36.60 5.44
C ASP A 73 -29.00 -38.01 6.01
N ASN A 74 -29.24 -38.18 7.32
CA ASN A 74 -29.08 -39.43 8.08
C ASN A 74 -27.66 -40.01 8.01
N TRP A 75 -26.66 -39.13 7.99
CA TRP A 75 -25.27 -39.50 8.18
C TRP A 75 -24.91 -39.36 9.65
N VAL A 76 -23.90 -40.10 10.10
CA VAL A 76 -23.35 -39.95 11.44
C VAL A 76 -21.83 -39.92 11.37
N ILE A 77 -21.22 -39.20 12.32
CA ILE A 77 -19.82 -39.35 12.67
C ILE A 77 -19.74 -40.03 14.03
N MET A 78 -18.77 -40.94 14.19
CA MET A 78 -18.59 -41.73 15.40
C MET A 78 -17.29 -41.32 16.12
N GLY A 79 -17.25 -41.45 17.44
CA GLY A 79 -16.14 -41.03 18.28
C GLY A 79 -14.85 -41.82 18.04
N PRO A 80 -13.76 -41.49 18.75
CA PRO A 80 -12.44 -42.04 18.49
C PRO A 80 -12.33 -43.56 18.70
N GLY A 81 -13.18 -44.15 19.55
CA GLY A 81 -13.29 -45.61 19.70
C GLY A 81 -13.76 -46.34 18.43
N TYR A 82 -14.47 -45.63 17.54
CA TYR A 82 -14.87 -46.08 16.21
C TYR A 82 -13.99 -45.47 15.11
N HIS A 83 -12.81 -44.95 15.44
CA HIS A 83 -11.85 -44.35 14.51
C HIS A 83 -12.42 -43.18 13.68
N GLY A 84 -13.41 -42.45 14.21
CA GLY A 84 -13.97 -41.32 13.47
C GLY A 84 -14.77 -41.76 12.24
N GLN A 85 -15.38 -42.94 12.24
CA GLN A 85 -16.10 -43.45 11.08
C GLN A 85 -17.29 -42.55 10.73
N ILE A 86 -17.41 -42.20 9.44
CA ILE A 86 -18.56 -41.48 8.89
C ILE A 86 -19.36 -42.48 8.04
N LYS A 87 -20.64 -42.70 8.38
CA LYS A 87 -21.51 -43.67 7.69
C LYS A 87 -22.98 -43.24 7.76
N GLN A 88 -23.84 -43.88 6.98
CA GLN A 88 -25.28 -43.80 7.19
C GLN A 88 -25.67 -44.64 8.39
N ASP A 89 -26.44 -44.05 9.29
CA ASP A 89 -27.03 -44.70 10.46
C ASP A 89 -28.15 -43.80 10.99
N ASN A 90 -28.97 -44.33 11.91
CA ASN A 90 -29.94 -43.50 12.61
C ASN A 90 -29.22 -42.71 13.73
N PRO A 91 -29.21 -41.37 13.69
CA PRO A 91 -28.55 -40.54 14.69
C PRO A 91 -29.24 -40.62 16.05
N ASN A 92 -28.44 -40.43 17.10
CA ASN A 92 -28.81 -40.68 18.51
C ASN A 92 -29.06 -39.36 19.27
N GLY A 93 -29.89 -38.47 18.71
CA GLY A 93 -30.39 -37.28 19.42
C GLY A 93 -29.42 -36.10 19.55
N SER A 94 -28.25 -36.16 18.91
CA SER A 94 -27.35 -35.01 18.76
C SER A 94 -26.93 -34.82 17.31
N THR A 95 -26.68 -33.58 16.89
CA THR A 95 -26.36 -33.20 15.51
C THR A 95 -25.22 -32.19 15.50
N TRP A 96 -24.21 -32.39 14.66
CA TRP A 96 -23.18 -31.38 14.41
C TRP A 96 -23.71 -30.30 13.48
N CYS A 97 -23.56 -29.06 13.93
CA CYS A 97 -24.15 -27.88 13.34
C CYS A 97 -23.09 -26.83 13.04
N TYR A 98 -23.35 -26.02 12.03
CA TYR A 98 -22.51 -24.91 11.60
C TYR A 98 -23.38 -23.68 11.34
N PRO A 99 -22.92 -22.45 11.68
CA PRO A 99 -23.71 -21.25 11.44
C PRO A 99 -24.00 -21.06 9.95
N ASP A 100 -25.17 -20.50 9.65
CA ASP A 100 -25.53 -20.13 8.27
C ASP A 100 -24.63 -19.00 7.74
N ASP A 101 -24.25 -18.06 8.63
CA ASP A 101 -23.34 -16.95 8.37
C ASP A 101 -22.10 -17.04 9.28
N ALA A 102 -20.99 -17.55 8.75
CA ALA A 102 -19.75 -17.67 9.51
C ALA A 102 -18.99 -16.34 9.60
N LEU A 103 -18.71 -15.89 10.83
CA LEU A 103 -17.86 -14.72 11.08
C LEU A 103 -16.42 -15.19 11.22
N SER A 104 -15.55 -14.88 10.26
CA SER A 104 -14.22 -15.48 10.24
C SER A 104 -13.06 -14.49 10.20
N GLU A 105 -13.28 -13.20 9.95
CA GLU A 105 -12.20 -12.26 9.64
C GLU A 105 -11.61 -11.59 10.90
N ILE A 106 -10.34 -11.20 10.82
CA ILE A 106 -9.73 -10.30 11.80
C ILE A 106 -10.21 -8.87 11.50
N PRO A 107 -10.79 -8.16 12.49
CA PRO A 107 -11.21 -6.77 12.30
C PRO A 107 -10.05 -5.85 11.91
N ASN A 108 -10.27 -4.98 10.92
CA ASN A 108 -9.32 -3.93 10.56
C ASN A 108 -9.55 -2.69 11.43
N TYR A 109 -8.56 -2.36 12.25
CA TYR A 109 -8.56 -1.13 13.05
C TYR A 109 -8.01 0.04 12.23
N SER A 110 -8.56 1.24 12.48
CA SER A 110 -8.03 2.47 11.89
C SER A 110 -6.55 2.65 12.24
N SER A 111 -5.78 3.15 11.28
CA SER A 111 -4.38 3.48 11.49
C SER A 111 -4.22 4.49 12.64
N LYS A 112 -3.09 4.42 13.35
CA LYS A 112 -2.78 5.32 14.46
C LYS A 112 -1.49 6.07 14.21
N SER A 113 -1.60 7.39 14.20
CA SER A 113 -0.44 8.27 14.06
C SER A 113 0.39 8.26 15.34
N ILE A 114 1.71 8.18 15.16
CA ILE A 114 2.74 8.48 16.15
C ILE A 114 3.31 9.85 15.79
N PRO A 115 3.44 10.78 16.75
CA PRO A 115 4.04 12.09 16.51
C PRO A 115 5.39 11.98 15.81
N GLU A 116 5.67 12.91 14.90
CA GLU A 116 6.98 13.00 14.24
C GLU A 116 8.05 13.41 15.26
N GLY A 117 9.25 12.85 15.10
CA GLY A 117 10.39 13.06 15.99
C GLY A 117 11.62 12.36 15.41
N ASP A 118 12.65 12.12 16.22
CA ASP A 118 13.72 11.22 15.80
C ASP A 118 13.25 9.75 15.85
N GLU A 119 13.97 8.86 15.16
CA GLU A 119 13.64 7.42 15.10
C GLU A 119 13.37 6.82 16.48
N LEU A 120 14.20 7.18 17.47
CA LEU A 120 14.09 6.63 18.82
C LEU A 120 12.85 7.14 19.56
N ASP A 121 12.46 8.39 19.35
CA ASP A 121 11.27 8.98 19.97
C ASP A 121 10.01 8.31 19.41
N ILE A 122 9.95 8.11 18.09
CA ILE A 122 8.84 7.41 17.42
C ILE A 122 8.72 5.99 17.93
N GLN A 123 9.85 5.26 18.03
CA GLN A 123 9.82 3.91 18.58
C GLN A 123 9.37 3.90 20.05
N TYR A 124 9.90 4.80 20.88
CA TYR A 124 9.54 4.89 22.29
C TYR A 124 8.05 5.19 22.50
N GLU A 125 7.51 6.18 21.79
CA GLU A 125 6.08 6.52 21.81
C GLU A 125 5.19 5.35 21.37
N LEU A 126 5.63 4.55 20.39
CA LEU A 126 4.94 3.35 19.99
C LEU A 126 4.96 2.28 21.09
N VAL A 127 6.14 1.90 21.59
CA VAL A 127 6.28 0.76 22.51
C VAL A 127 5.79 1.06 23.93
N THR A 128 5.68 2.34 24.31
CA THR A 128 5.10 2.77 25.59
C THR A 128 3.60 3.05 25.51
N ASN A 129 2.99 2.89 24.32
CA ASN A 129 1.55 3.07 24.15
C ASN A 129 0.79 1.90 24.79
N HIS A 130 0.46 2.02 26.08
CA HIS A 130 -0.17 0.94 26.84
C HIS A 130 -1.48 0.43 26.22
N SER A 131 -2.33 1.33 25.75
CA SER A 131 -3.69 0.98 25.30
C SER A 131 -3.73 0.36 23.90
N ASN A 132 -2.83 0.75 23.00
CA ASN A 132 -2.89 0.36 21.60
C ASN A 132 -1.76 -0.57 21.17
N PHE A 133 -0.72 -0.74 22.00
CA PHE A 133 0.45 -1.53 21.65
C PHE A 133 0.72 -2.61 22.71
N VAL A 134 1.06 -2.21 23.95
CA VAL A 134 1.44 -3.14 25.03
C VAL A 134 0.32 -4.12 25.35
N ARG A 135 -0.90 -3.63 25.63
CA ARG A 135 -2.01 -4.45 26.10
C ARG A 135 -2.52 -5.41 25.01
N PRO A 136 -2.72 -5.00 23.74
CA PRO A 136 -3.04 -5.94 22.67
C PRO A 136 -2.01 -7.07 22.50
N LEU A 137 -0.71 -6.74 22.41
CA LEU A 137 0.35 -7.75 22.29
C LEU A 137 0.42 -8.68 23.49
N SER A 138 0.20 -8.15 24.70
CA SER A 138 0.15 -8.95 25.93
C SER A 138 -1.02 -9.93 25.93
N TYR A 139 -2.21 -9.50 25.50
CA TYR A 139 -3.36 -10.40 25.34
C TYR A 139 -3.13 -11.45 24.25
N LEU A 140 -2.52 -11.07 23.13
CA LEU A 140 -2.17 -12.03 22.08
C LEU A 140 -1.24 -13.12 22.62
N ALA A 141 -0.15 -12.74 23.29
CA ALA A 141 0.76 -13.70 23.92
C ALA A 141 0.03 -14.57 24.96
N HIS A 142 -0.79 -13.96 25.82
CA HIS A 142 -1.56 -14.69 26.82
C HIS A 142 -2.49 -15.73 26.19
N TYR A 143 -3.28 -15.36 25.18
CA TYR A 143 -4.23 -16.26 24.52
C TYR A 143 -3.54 -17.36 23.71
N LEU A 144 -2.33 -17.12 23.20
CA LEU A 144 -1.49 -18.16 22.60
C LEU A 144 -0.92 -19.13 23.66
N GLY A 145 -1.02 -18.81 24.94
CA GLY A 145 -0.68 -19.71 26.04
C GLY A 145 0.65 -19.38 26.73
N TYR A 146 1.28 -18.24 26.42
CA TYR A 146 2.44 -17.78 27.16
C TYR A 146 2.07 -17.48 28.62
N ALA A 147 2.95 -17.85 29.55
CA ALA A 147 2.72 -17.68 30.97
C ALA A 147 3.15 -16.29 31.48
N TRP A 148 2.49 -15.81 32.54
CA TRP A 148 2.89 -14.62 33.30
C TRP A 148 3.14 -13.38 32.43
N VAL A 149 2.14 -13.01 31.63
CA VAL A 149 2.16 -11.81 30.75
C VAL A 149 1.57 -10.60 31.49
N GLY A 150 2.18 -10.24 32.61
CA GLY A 150 1.76 -9.17 33.52
C GLY A 150 2.75 -9.02 34.68
N GLY A 151 2.83 -7.85 35.28
CA GLY A 151 3.71 -7.60 36.43
C GLY A 151 3.15 -8.07 37.77
N ASN A 152 3.99 -8.05 38.79
CA ASN A 152 3.66 -8.50 40.15
C ASN A 152 2.62 -7.62 40.87
N HIS A 153 2.49 -6.36 40.46
CA HIS A 153 1.62 -5.37 41.10
C HIS A 153 0.26 -5.21 40.41
N SER A 154 -0.06 -6.05 39.42
CA SER A 154 -1.39 -6.13 38.81
C SER A 154 -1.90 -7.57 38.69
N GLN A 155 -3.23 -7.71 38.67
CA GLN A 155 -3.92 -8.99 38.44
C GLN A 155 -4.30 -9.19 36.97
N TYR A 156 -4.03 -8.20 36.10
CA TYR A 156 -4.51 -8.19 34.73
C TYR A 156 -3.36 -8.31 33.72
N VAL A 157 -3.64 -9.00 32.61
CA VAL A 157 -2.71 -9.18 31.49
C VAL A 157 -2.33 -7.82 30.89
N GLY A 158 -1.03 -7.63 30.65
CA GLY A 158 -0.49 -6.42 30.03
C GLY A 158 -0.48 -5.17 30.92
N GLU A 159 -0.73 -5.33 32.22
CA GLU A 159 -0.57 -4.29 33.23
C GLU A 159 0.71 -4.52 34.04
N ASP A 160 1.23 -3.43 34.64
CA ASP A 160 2.52 -3.44 35.36
C ASP A 160 3.67 -3.98 34.49
N MET A 161 3.75 -3.46 33.25
CA MET A 161 4.74 -3.88 32.25
C MET A 161 5.87 -2.85 32.18
N ASP A 162 7.11 -3.30 32.37
CA ASP A 162 8.31 -2.50 32.16
C ASP A 162 8.68 -2.49 30.68
N VAL A 163 8.98 -1.31 30.17
CA VAL A 163 9.49 -1.10 28.80
C VAL A 163 10.92 -0.61 28.86
N ARG A 164 11.84 -1.34 28.23
CA ARG A 164 13.26 -0.99 28.21
C ARG A 164 13.86 -1.24 26.84
N ARG A 165 14.91 -0.50 26.53
CA ARG A 165 15.67 -0.71 25.30
C ARG A 165 16.71 -1.81 25.51
N GLU A 166 16.79 -2.74 24.56
CA GLU A 166 17.85 -3.77 24.52
C GLU A 166 18.40 -3.85 23.10
N GLY A 167 19.68 -3.51 22.92
CA GLY A 167 20.31 -3.44 21.60
C GLY A 167 19.61 -2.45 20.67
N ASN A 168 19.21 -2.93 19.48
CA ASN A 168 18.50 -2.13 18.48
C ASN A 168 16.98 -2.20 18.61
N GLY A 169 16.46 -2.92 19.60
CA GLY A 169 15.02 -3.10 19.82
C GLY A 169 14.58 -2.72 21.22
N TRP A 170 13.34 -3.08 21.52
CA TRP A 170 12.66 -2.81 22.77
C TRP A 170 12.15 -4.09 23.38
N VAL A 171 12.06 -4.10 24.70
CA VAL A 171 11.54 -5.22 25.46
C VAL A 171 10.44 -4.73 26.37
N ILE A 172 9.30 -5.40 26.28
CA ILE A 172 8.15 -5.23 27.13
C ILE A 172 7.99 -6.51 27.96
N GLN A 173 8.04 -6.40 29.28
CA GLN A 173 8.00 -7.56 30.18
C GLN A 173 7.31 -7.17 31.49
N GLY A 174 6.58 -8.10 32.10
CA GLY A 174 5.95 -7.86 33.39
C GLY A 174 6.99 -7.49 34.45
N ASN A 175 6.74 -6.43 35.22
CA ASN A 175 7.58 -6.04 36.33
C ASN A 175 7.68 -7.18 37.33
N ASN A 176 8.92 -7.52 37.69
CA ASN A 176 9.22 -8.67 38.55
C ASN A 176 9.72 -8.27 39.94
N ASP A 177 9.60 -6.98 40.31
CA ASP A 177 9.96 -6.50 41.63
C ASP A 177 8.97 -7.04 42.68
N GLY A 178 9.46 -7.24 43.90
CA GLY A 178 8.64 -7.77 45.00
C GLY A 178 8.39 -9.28 44.92
N SER A 179 7.34 -9.73 45.59
CA SER A 179 6.94 -11.14 45.63
C SER A 179 5.85 -11.45 44.60
N CYS A 180 5.86 -12.66 44.06
CA CYS A 180 4.78 -13.18 43.21
C CYS A 180 4.32 -14.54 43.71
N ASP A 181 3.05 -14.87 43.42
CA ASP A 181 2.45 -16.16 43.74
C ASP A 181 2.16 -16.96 42.48
N GLY A 182 2.48 -18.25 42.51
CA GLY A 182 2.21 -19.20 41.44
C GLY A 182 3.46 -19.86 40.89
N TYR A 183 3.26 -20.99 40.23
CA TYR A 183 4.38 -21.81 39.73
C TYR A 183 5.19 -21.06 38.65
N ARG A 184 6.49 -20.85 38.92
CA ARG A 184 7.42 -20.12 38.05
C ARG A 184 6.96 -18.69 37.74
N CYS A 185 6.31 -18.03 38.69
CA CYS A 185 5.77 -16.68 38.50
C CYS A 185 6.85 -15.66 38.17
N ASP A 186 8.09 -15.87 38.60
CA ASP A 186 9.26 -15.03 38.32
C ASP A 186 9.75 -15.14 36.86
N GLU A 187 9.33 -16.15 36.12
CA GLU A 187 9.69 -16.38 34.71
C GLU A 187 8.69 -15.70 33.77
N LYS A 188 8.65 -14.36 33.82
CA LYS A 188 7.74 -13.50 33.04
C LYS A 188 8.02 -13.60 31.54
N THR A 189 6.97 -13.75 30.73
CA THR A 189 7.10 -13.70 29.27
C THR A 189 7.63 -12.35 28.80
N LYS A 190 8.63 -12.41 27.91
CA LYS A 190 9.27 -11.28 27.27
C LYS A 190 8.63 -11.05 25.89
N ILE A 191 8.26 -9.81 25.60
CA ILE A 191 7.83 -9.37 24.28
C ILE A 191 8.93 -8.47 23.72
N THR A 192 9.64 -8.93 22.70
CA THR A 192 10.71 -8.17 22.04
C THR A 192 10.16 -7.53 20.77
N VAL A 193 10.46 -6.25 20.54
CA VAL A 193 10.05 -5.50 19.35
C VAL A 193 11.30 -4.95 18.67
N ASP A 194 11.55 -5.37 17.45
CA ASP A 194 12.73 -4.98 16.68
C ASP A 194 12.45 -4.96 15.17
N ASN A 195 13.53 -4.90 14.38
CA ASN A 195 13.47 -4.87 12.91
C ASN A 195 12.47 -3.83 12.36
N PHE A 196 12.55 -2.63 12.93
CA PHE A 196 11.76 -1.48 12.49
C PHE A 196 12.13 -1.10 11.06
N ALA A 197 11.12 -0.93 10.22
CA ALA A 197 11.26 -0.40 8.88
C ALA A 197 10.12 0.59 8.60
N TYR A 198 10.45 1.64 7.85
CA TYR A 198 9.58 2.78 7.63
C TYR A 198 9.42 3.04 6.14
N THR A 199 8.23 2.81 5.61
CA THR A 199 7.94 2.97 4.18
C THR A 199 7.17 4.27 3.96
N LEU A 200 7.64 5.11 3.04
CA LEU A 200 6.94 6.34 2.65
C LEU A 200 5.57 5.99 2.03
N ASN A 201 4.52 6.63 2.52
CA ASN A 201 3.18 6.54 1.98
C ASN A 201 2.86 7.81 1.19
N ASP A 202 2.87 7.71 -0.14
CA ASP A 202 2.66 8.82 -1.06
C ASP A 202 1.21 9.32 -1.11
N SER A 203 0.26 8.46 -0.73
CA SER A 203 -1.16 8.79 -0.69
C SER A 203 -1.53 9.71 0.48
N ASP A 204 -0.71 9.74 1.54
CA ASP A 204 -0.86 10.63 2.70
C ASP A 204 0.00 11.89 2.56
N PHE A 205 -0.04 12.51 1.37
CA PHE A 205 0.59 13.80 1.12
C PHE A 205 -0.27 14.94 1.66
N TRP A 206 0.37 15.85 2.39
CA TRP A 206 -0.19 17.11 2.82
C TRP A 206 0.80 18.24 2.57
N HIS A 207 0.29 19.44 2.31
CA HIS A 207 1.10 20.65 2.23
C HIS A 207 0.46 21.79 3.03
N GLY A 208 1.32 22.69 3.51
CA GLY A 208 0.92 23.93 4.16
C GLY A 208 0.53 25.02 3.15
N THR A 209 0.59 26.27 3.60
CA THR A 209 0.35 27.42 2.73
C THR A 209 1.36 27.45 1.58
N VAL A 210 0.85 27.52 0.36
CA VAL A 210 1.65 27.62 -0.86
C VAL A 210 2.04 29.07 -1.10
N THR A 211 3.34 29.31 -1.33
CA THR A 211 3.85 30.57 -1.87
C THR A 211 4.31 30.30 -3.29
N GLU A 212 3.57 30.82 -4.27
CA GLU A 212 3.88 30.67 -5.69
C GLU A 212 4.16 32.05 -6.28
N SER A 213 5.23 32.17 -7.06
CA SER A 213 5.49 33.39 -7.81
C SER A 213 4.60 33.46 -9.03
N ASP A 214 4.23 34.67 -9.43
CA ASP A 214 3.65 34.89 -10.75
C ASP A 214 4.58 34.34 -11.85
N ARG A 215 3.99 33.97 -12.98
CA ARG A 215 4.75 33.58 -14.18
C ARG A 215 5.55 34.78 -14.67
N GLN A 216 6.86 34.73 -14.50
CA GLN A 216 7.76 35.76 -15.00
C GLN A 216 8.09 35.46 -16.46
N LEU A 217 7.77 36.39 -17.36
CA LEU A 217 8.25 36.34 -18.74
C LEU A 217 9.76 36.55 -18.75
N VAL A 218 10.51 35.55 -19.21
CA VAL A 218 11.98 35.56 -19.28
C VAL A 218 12.44 36.08 -20.63
N LYS A 219 11.89 35.53 -21.71
CA LYS A 219 12.22 35.88 -23.09
C LYS A 219 11.03 35.69 -24.00
N THR A 220 10.98 36.49 -25.06
CA THR A 220 10.06 36.31 -26.16
C THR A 220 10.85 35.95 -27.41
N VAL A 221 10.69 34.72 -27.89
CA VAL A 221 11.22 34.29 -29.18
C VAL A 221 10.22 34.72 -30.24
N THR A 222 10.68 35.49 -31.21
CA THR A 222 9.87 35.99 -32.33
C THR A 222 10.47 35.55 -33.65
N ALA A 223 9.59 35.23 -34.59
CA ALA A 223 9.95 34.97 -35.97
C ALA A 223 8.92 35.62 -36.89
N VAL A 224 9.35 36.10 -38.04
CA VAL A 224 8.48 36.59 -39.11
C VAL A 224 8.71 35.69 -40.31
N ALA A 225 7.65 35.02 -40.77
CA ALA A 225 7.67 34.23 -41.99
C ALA A 225 7.09 35.06 -43.13
N ARG A 226 7.89 35.34 -44.15
CA ARG A 226 7.54 36.18 -45.31
C ARG A 226 7.46 35.34 -46.58
N ASN A 227 6.33 35.42 -47.26
CA ASN A 227 6.07 34.73 -48.52
C ASN A 227 6.11 35.72 -49.70
N ASN A 228 7.20 35.68 -50.47
CA ASN A 228 7.37 36.52 -51.65
C ASN A 228 6.77 35.90 -52.93
N SER A 229 6.13 34.74 -52.84
CA SER A 229 5.53 34.04 -53.98
C SER A 229 4.09 34.50 -54.25
N ASP A 230 3.60 34.18 -55.45
CA ASP A 230 2.24 34.47 -55.90
C ASP A 230 1.17 33.51 -55.32
N ILE A 231 1.59 32.47 -54.58
CA ILE A 231 0.69 31.46 -54.01
C ILE A 231 0.83 31.41 -52.49
N PRO A 232 -0.24 31.08 -51.73
CA PRO A 232 -0.13 30.80 -50.31
C PRO A 232 0.81 29.63 -50.05
N GLN A 233 1.65 29.75 -49.02
CA GLN A 233 2.63 28.74 -48.61
C GLN A 233 2.32 28.29 -47.18
N GLN A 234 2.35 27.00 -46.92
CA GLN A 234 2.24 26.49 -45.55
C GLN A 234 3.64 26.25 -44.99
N VAL A 235 3.87 26.71 -43.76
CA VAL A 235 5.13 26.50 -43.05
C VAL A 235 4.89 25.69 -41.78
N VAL A 236 5.86 24.85 -41.42
CA VAL A 236 5.92 24.13 -40.15
C VAL A 236 6.96 24.84 -39.30
N VAL A 237 6.54 25.30 -38.13
CA VAL A 237 7.37 25.98 -37.13
C VAL A 237 7.52 25.02 -35.96
N ASP A 238 8.74 24.57 -35.71
CA ASP A 238 9.10 23.73 -34.57
C ASP A 238 10.07 24.49 -33.67
N LEU A 239 9.69 24.71 -32.41
CA LEU A 239 10.60 25.16 -31.36
C LEU A 239 10.84 23.99 -30.40
N LYS A 240 12.09 23.54 -30.33
CA LYS A 240 12.56 22.62 -29.32
C LYS A 240 13.29 23.39 -28.24
N VAL A 241 12.97 23.13 -26.98
CA VAL A 241 13.69 23.65 -25.82
C VAL A 241 13.62 22.62 -24.70
N ASP A 242 14.65 22.59 -23.88
CA ASP A 242 14.60 21.84 -22.63
C ASP A 242 13.85 22.65 -21.57
N GLU A 243 12.78 22.06 -21.04
CA GLU A 243 12.13 22.55 -19.83
C GLU A 243 12.85 21.95 -18.64
N SER A 244 13.18 22.77 -17.63
CA SER A 244 13.93 22.31 -16.46
C SER A 244 13.23 22.69 -15.16
N THR A 245 13.34 21.80 -14.16
CA THR A 245 12.88 22.02 -12.79
C THR A 245 14.06 21.81 -11.85
N ASN A 246 14.49 22.88 -11.21
CA ASN A 246 15.42 22.81 -10.08
C ASN A 246 14.60 22.76 -8.80
N TRP A 247 14.90 21.82 -7.92
CA TRP A 247 14.15 21.64 -6.70
C TRP A 247 15.05 21.33 -5.52
N SER A 248 14.57 21.66 -4.34
CA SER A 248 15.20 21.32 -3.07
C SER A 248 14.14 21.02 -2.02
N LYS A 249 14.52 20.23 -1.03
CA LYS A 249 13.73 19.98 0.16
C LYS A 249 14.60 19.94 1.41
N THR A 250 14.02 20.33 2.54
CA THR A 250 14.61 20.11 3.87
C THR A 250 13.93 18.92 4.55
N ASN A 251 14.49 18.39 5.63
CA ASN A 251 13.79 17.43 6.50
C ASN A 251 13.80 17.98 7.92
N SER A 252 12.64 18.03 8.58
CA SER A 252 12.50 18.62 9.91
C SER A 252 13.20 17.81 11.00
N TYR A 253 13.24 16.47 10.85
CA TYR A 253 13.81 15.54 11.83
C TYR A 253 14.73 14.50 11.18
N GLY A 254 15.55 13.83 12.00
CA GLY A 254 16.44 12.75 11.56
C GLY A 254 15.70 11.50 11.07
N PHE A 255 14.43 11.35 11.40
CA PHE A 255 13.60 10.20 10.99
C PHE A 255 13.54 9.99 9.47
N ALA A 256 13.58 11.05 8.68
CA ALA A 256 13.66 10.97 7.22
C ALA A 256 14.86 10.15 6.70
N GLN A 257 15.91 9.97 7.51
CA GLN A 257 17.06 9.12 7.15
C GLN A 257 16.70 7.63 7.14
N LYS A 258 15.65 7.24 7.85
CA LYS A 258 15.21 5.85 8.04
C LYS A 258 14.01 5.48 7.18
N VAL A 259 13.29 6.47 6.68
CA VAL A 259 12.17 6.29 5.75
C VAL A 259 12.71 5.99 4.36
N SER A 260 12.19 4.94 3.72
CA SER A 260 12.52 4.59 2.34
C SER A 260 11.28 4.58 1.45
N THR A 261 11.49 4.72 0.15
CA THR A 261 10.47 4.55 -0.88
C THR A 261 10.56 3.13 -1.44
N GLU A 262 9.51 2.32 -1.36
CA GLU A 262 9.53 0.97 -1.97
C GLU A 262 9.53 1.05 -3.51
N ASN A 263 8.81 2.02 -4.06
CA ASN A 263 8.67 2.27 -5.48
C ASN A 263 9.25 3.63 -5.87
N THR A 264 9.43 3.84 -7.17
CA THR A 264 9.74 5.16 -7.71
C THR A 264 8.64 6.14 -7.32
N PHE A 265 9.02 7.18 -6.57
CA PHE A 265 8.09 8.17 -6.05
C PHE A 265 8.09 9.41 -6.94
N LYS A 266 6.90 9.92 -7.30
CA LYS A 266 6.75 11.18 -8.02
C LYS A 266 6.23 12.24 -7.07
N TRP A 267 6.91 13.39 -7.05
CA TRP A 267 6.46 14.51 -6.22
C TRP A 267 5.08 14.99 -6.70
N PRO A 268 4.07 15.14 -5.82
CA PRO A 268 2.74 15.58 -6.21
C PRO A 268 2.74 16.97 -6.85
N LEU A 269 1.89 17.17 -7.86
CA LEU A 269 1.69 18.49 -8.45
C LEU A 269 0.90 19.38 -7.47
N VAL A 270 1.43 20.56 -7.17
CA VAL A 270 0.81 21.57 -6.32
C VAL A 270 0.87 22.90 -7.06
N GLY A 271 -0.24 23.64 -7.11
CA GLY A 271 -0.32 24.92 -7.83
C GLY A 271 -0.31 24.76 -9.36
N ASP A 272 0.05 25.84 -10.05
CA ASP A 272 0.07 25.93 -11.52
C ASP A 272 1.47 25.72 -12.12
N THR A 273 2.50 25.64 -11.28
CA THR A 273 3.89 25.35 -11.67
C THR A 273 4.04 23.87 -12.03
N LYS A 274 4.43 23.59 -13.28
CA LYS A 274 4.71 22.22 -13.75
C LYS A 274 5.94 21.66 -13.03
N LEU A 275 5.80 20.52 -12.36
CA LEU A 275 6.89 19.83 -11.66
C LEU A 275 7.08 18.42 -12.22
N THR A 276 8.32 18.08 -12.59
CA THR A 276 8.69 16.72 -13.02
C THR A 276 9.78 16.19 -12.10
N ILE A 277 9.42 15.80 -10.87
CA ILE A 277 10.37 15.34 -9.85
C ILE A 277 10.11 13.87 -9.53
N THR A 278 11.17 13.07 -9.60
CA THR A 278 11.13 11.63 -9.32
C THR A 278 12.23 11.27 -8.32
N LEU A 279 11.87 10.53 -7.27
CA LEU A 279 12.80 9.92 -6.32
C LEU A 279 12.93 8.44 -6.64
N GLU A 280 14.17 7.94 -6.67
CA GLU A 280 14.45 6.53 -6.90
C GLU A 280 13.93 5.66 -5.75
N ALA A 281 13.62 4.40 -6.08
CA ALA A 281 13.21 3.41 -5.09
C ALA A 281 14.40 2.96 -4.22
N ASN A 282 14.10 2.43 -3.03
CA ASN A 282 15.04 1.83 -2.09
C ASN A 282 16.14 2.78 -1.60
N GLN A 283 15.88 4.09 -1.65
CA GLN A 283 16.75 5.11 -1.09
C GLN A 283 16.11 5.75 0.14
N SER A 284 16.96 6.21 1.04
CA SER A 284 16.53 6.99 2.19
C SER A 284 15.87 8.29 1.70
N PHE A 285 14.74 8.66 2.27
CA PHE A 285 14.05 9.90 1.90
C PHE A 285 14.94 11.13 2.13
N ALA A 286 15.84 11.09 3.12
CA ALA A 286 16.80 12.15 3.38
C ALA A 286 18.05 12.14 2.47
N SER A 287 18.29 11.10 1.66
CA SER A 287 19.46 11.09 0.75
C SER A 287 19.25 11.97 -0.48
N THR A 288 17.99 12.29 -0.81
CA THR A 288 17.64 13.08 -2.00
C THR A 288 16.98 14.39 -1.57
N ASN A 289 17.79 15.43 -1.35
CA ASN A 289 17.31 16.74 -0.86
C ASN A 289 17.22 17.82 -1.94
N GLY A 290 17.41 17.44 -3.20
CA GLY A 290 17.29 18.34 -4.32
C GLY A 290 17.85 17.72 -5.58
N GLY A 291 17.65 18.41 -6.69
CA GLY A 291 18.13 17.97 -7.98
C GLY A 291 17.67 18.92 -9.08
N SER A 292 18.08 18.56 -10.30
CA SER A 292 17.63 19.20 -11.52
C SER A 292 17.09 18.12 -12.43
N THR A 293 15.87 18.31 -12.93
CA THR A 293 15.30 17.46 -13.98
C THR A 293 15.07 18.32 -15.21
N SER A 294 15.34 17.74 -16.39
CA SER A 294 15.20 18.42 -17.67
C SER A 294 14.54 17.48 -18.67
N GLU A 295 13.58 18.00 -19.42
CA GLU A 295 12.84 17.29 -20.45
C GLU A 295 12.79 18.14 -21.72
N GLN A 296 13.19 17.56 -22.85
CA GLN A 296 13.11 18.24 -24.14
C GLN A 296 11.65 18.28 -24.61
N VAL A 297 11.13 19.48 -24.82
CA VAL A 297 9.78 19.72 -25.33
C VAL A 297 9.86 20.27 -26.74
N THR A 298 8.99 19.78 -27.63
CA THR A 298 8.83 20.31 -28.99
C THR A 298 7.46 20.97 -29.13
N LEU A 299 7.45 22.28 -29.34
CA LEU A 299 6.27 23.05 -29.71
C LEU A 299 6.18 23.12 -31.23
N GLN A 300 5.01 22.80 -31.81
CA GLN A 300 4.80 22.82 -33.25
C GLN A 300 3.59 23.69 -33.63
N ALA A 301 3.73 24.48 -34.70
CA ALA A 301 2.65 25.21 -35.36
C ALA A 301 2.75 25.09 -36.88
N ARG A 302 1.61 25.18 -37.59
CA ARG A 302 1.54 25.02 -39.05
C ARG A 302 0.81 26.17 -39.76
N PRO A 303 1.29 27.42 -39.64
CA PRO A 303 0.57 28.53 -40.23
C PRO A 303 0.63 28.52 -41.76
N THR A 304 -0.41 29.09 -42.38
CA THR A 304 -0.43 29.38 -43.82
C THR A 304 -0.09 30.85 -44.01
N VAL A 305 0.95 31.14 -44.78
CA VAL A 305 1.39 32.49 -45.15
C VAL A 305 0.79 32.84 -46.52
N PRO A 306 -0.17 33.79 -46.61
CA PRO A 306 -0.71 34.22 -47.89
C PRO A 306 0.36 34.75 -48.85
N ALA A 307 0.06 34.74 -50.15
CA ALA A 307 0.92 35.33 -51.18
C ALA A 307 1.25 36.79 -50.87
N HIS A 308 2.50 37.21 -51.13
CA HIS A 308 2.99 38.58 -50.91
C HIS A 308 2.71 39.14 -49.51
N SER A 309 2.77 38.29 -48.48
CA SER A 309 2.49 38.68 -47.09
C SER A 309 3.51 38.13 -46.11
N GLU A 310 3.52 38.67 -44.90
CA GLU A 310 4.30 38.18 -43.77
C GLU A 310 3.40 37.93 -42.55
N ILE A 311 3.72 36.91 -41.77
CA ILE A 311 3.04 36.61 -40.50
C ILE A 311 4.05 36.66 -39.34
N PRO A 312 3.72 37.33 -38.22
CA PRO A 312 4.53 37.26 -37.01
C PRO A 312 4.17 36.01 -36.22
N ILE A 313 5.19 35.34 -35.69
CA ILE A 313 5.12 34.16 -34.84
C ILE A 313 5.84 34.51 -33.54
N ARG A 314 5.25 34.12 -32.41
CA ARG A 314 5.80 34.41 -31.09
C ARG A 314 5.68 33.21 -30.16
N VAL A 315 6.72 32.97 -29.36
CA VAL A 315 6.69 32.07 -28.21
C VAL A 315 7.21 32.82 -27.00
N GLU A 316 6.44 32.77 -25.91
CA GLU A 316 6.84 33.33 -24.62
C GLU A 316 7.45 32.23 -23.75
N LEU A 317 8.61 32.51 -23.17
CA LEU A 317 9.32 31.61 -22.27
C LEU A 317 9.20 32.13 -20.85
N TYR A 318 8.80 31.28 -19.92
CA TYR A 318 8.46 31.67 -18.55
C TYR A 318 9.35 30.99 -17.51
N ARG A 319 9.42 31.62 -16.35
CA ARG A 319 9.94 31.05 -15.11
C ARG A 319 8.91 31.25 -14.00
N SER A 320 8.70 30.23 -13.18
CA SER A 320 7.91 30.34 -11.96
C SER A 320 8.56 29.51 -10.85
N SER A 321 8.26 29.88 -9.61
CA SER A 321 8.75 29.21 -8.42
C SER A 321 7.59 28.92 -7.47
N ILE A 322 7.72 27.82 -6.74
CA ILE A 322 6.74 27.40 -5.74
C ILE A 322 7.46 26.92 -4.48
N SER A 323 6.95 27.30 -3.32
CA SER A 323 7.40 26.78 -2.04
C SER A 323 6.24 26.50 -1.10
N TYR A 324 6.40 25.46 -0.29
CA TYR A 324 5.44 25.10 0.74
C TYR A 324 6.07 24.15 1.76
N PRO A 325 5.62 24.20 3.03
CA PRO A 325 5.83 23.08 3.95
C PRO A 325 5.12 21.84 3.41
N TYR A 326 5.78 20.69 3.45
CA TYR A 326 5.20 19.40 3.06
C TYR A 326 5.16 18.44 4.25
N ARG A 327 4.30 17.43 4.14
CA ARG A 327 4.26 16.27 5.03
C ARG A 327 3.83 15.04 4.24
N PHE A 328 4.53 13.93 4.42
CA PHE A 328 4.12 12.62 3.93
C PHE A 328 3.94 11.66 5.09
N GLY A 329 3.00 10.73 4.99
CA GLY A 329 2.91 9.59 5.89
C GLY A 329 4.09 8.64 5.72
N ALA A 330 4.49 7.97 6.79
CA ALA A 330 5.46 6.89 6.78
C ALA A 330 4.93 5.72 7.61
N ASP A 331 4.58 4.62 6.94
CA ASP A 331 4.05 3.42 7.57
C ASP A 331 5.14 2.69 8.36
N ILE A 332 4.82 2.30 9.59
CA ILE A 332 5.76 1.68 10.52
C ILE A 332 5.51 0.18 10.54
N SER A 333 6.54 -0.59 10.20
CA SER A 333 6.56 -2.06 10.32
C SER A 333 7.65 -2.50 11.28
N TYR A 334 7.46 -3.65 11.92
CA TYR A 334 8.36 -4.19 12.95
C TYR A 334 8.11 -5.69 13.14
N ASP A 335 9.04 -6.37 13.77
CA ASP A 335 8.85 -7.74 14.23
C ASP A 335 8.54 -7.75 15.73
N VAL A 336 7.70 -8.70 16.15
CA VAL A 336 7.37 -8.95 17.56
C VAL A 336 7.67 -10.41 17.90
N GLU A 337 8.63 -10.63 18.78
CA GLU A 337 8.94 -11.95 19.33
C GLU A 337 8.29 -12.13 20.70
N PHE A 338 7.51 -13.20 20.87
CA PHE A 338 7.08 -13.68 22.17
C PHE A 338 8.03 -14.77 22.66
N ASN A 339 8.64 -14.55 23.82
CA ASN A 339 9.61 -15.45 24.40
C ASN A 339 9.31 -15.73 25.88
N GLY A 340 8.94 -16.96 26.18
CA GLY A 340 8.53 -17.40 27.51
C GLY A 340 8.14 -18.87 27.49
N PHE A 341 7.73 -19.41 28.64
CA PHE A 341 7.25 -20.78 28.68
C PHE A 341 5.74 -20.86 28.41
N LEU A 342 5.31 -21.92 27.72
CA LEU A 342 3.90 -22.19 27.46
C LEU A 342 3.23 -22.82 28.67
N ARG A 343 1.99 -22.44 28.97
CA ARG A 343 1.21 -23.00 30.08
C ARG A 343 0.92 -24.49 29.87
N TRP A 344 0.88 -25.23 30.97
CA TRP A 344 0.50 -26.65 31.02
C TRP A 344 -0.98 -26.81 30.71
N GLY A 345 -1.35 -27.73 29.80
CA GLY A 345 -2.74 -28.04 29.47
C GLY A 345 -3.55 -26.88 28.87
N GLY A 346 -2.88 -25.83 28.39
CA GLY A 346 -3.54 -24.58 28.01
C GLY A 346 -2.67 -23.66 27.16
N ASN A 347 -2.28 -24.12 25.97
CA ASN A 347 -1.55 -23.30 25.00
C ASN A 347 -1.95 -23.63 23.56
N ALA A 348 -1.76 -22.67 22.67
CA ALA A 348 -2.20 -22.77 21.28
C ALA A 348 -1.12 -23.29 20.34
N TRP A 349 0.02 -23.78 20.82
CA TRP A 349 1.03 -24.34 19.93
C TRP A 349 0.47 -25.61 19.28
N HIS A 350 0.71 -25.84 17.98
CA HIS A 350 0.02 -26.89 17.21
C HIS A 350 0.14 -28.32 17.78
N SER A 351 1.16 -28.60 18.61
CA SER A 351 1.37 -29.90 19.27
C SER A 351 0.91 -29.95 20.72
N HIS A 352 0.35 -28.85 21.25
CA HIS A 352 -0.22 -28.74 22.60
C HIS A 352 0.68 -29.33 23.71
N PRO A 353 1.96 -28.89 23.83
CA PRO A 353 2.88 -29.47 24.80
C PRO A 353 2.48 -29.21 26.26
N ASP A 354 2.52 -30.27 27.07
CA ASP A 354 2.21 -30.25 28.50
C ASP A 354 3.45 -30.28 29.40
N ASN A 355 4.64 -30.01 28.87
CA ASN A 355 5.88 -29.98 29.65
C ASN A 355 6.38 -28.57 29.96
N ARG A 356 5.54 -27.56 29.77
CA ARG A 356 5.85 -26.12 29.94
C ARG A 356 7.14 -25.70 29.23
N PRO A 357 7.28 -25.98 27.92
CA PRO A 357 8.51 -25.70 27.20
C PRO A 357 8.69 -24.19 27.04
N TYR A 358 9.94 -23.74 27.05
CA TYR A 358 10.29 -22.42 26.57
C TYR A 358 10.11 -22.36 25.05
N LYS A 359 9.46 -21.29 24.58
CA LYS A 359 9.16 -21.07 23.18
C LYS A 359 9.45 -19.62 22.83
N ALA A 360 10.21 -19.41 21.76
CA ALA A 360 10.33 -18.13 21.09
C ALA A 360 9.61 -18.24 19.74
N HIS A 361 8.79 -17.25 19.39
CA HIS A 361 8.12 -17.17 18.10
C HIS A 361 7.93 -15.71 17.70
N THR A 362 8.25 -15.40 16.44
CA THR A 362 8.23 -14.04 15.90
C THR A 362 7.10 -13.87 14.89
N PHE A 363 6.38 -12.77 15.00
CA PHE A 363 5.40 -12.31 14.03
C PHE A 363 5.87 -10.99 13.41
N THR A 364 5.62 -10.82 12.11
CA THR A 364 5.92 -9.57 11.40
C THR A 364 4.67 -8.71 11.29
N MET A 365 4.78 -7.45 11.69
CA MET A 365 3.68 -6.49 11.75
C MET A 365 3.87 -5.40 10.69
N GLY A 366 2.79 -5.08 9.96
CA GLY A 366 2.75 -3.94 9.03
C GLY A 366 3.39 -4.17 7.65
N ARG A 367 3.98 -5.34 7.40
CA ARG A 367 4.55 -5.72 6.09
C ARG A 367 4.34 -7.20 5.79
N GLY A 368 4.52 -7.58 4.52
CA GLY A 368 4.49 -8.99 4.10
C GLY A 368 5.60 -9.81 4.75
N SER A 369 5.31 -11.08 5.04
CA SER A 369 6.26 -12.01 5.65
C SER A 369 5.97 -13.45 5.21
N GLU A 370 6.77 -14.39 5.69
CA GLU A 370 6.50 -15.81 5.54
C GLU A 370 5.28 -16.25 6.37
N ASN A 371 4.62 -17.34 5.95
CA ASN A 371 3.40 -17.84 6.58
C ASN A 371 3.54 -18.12 8.09
N SER A 372 4.75 -18.44 8.59
CA SER A 372 5.06 -18.60 10.03
C SER A 372 4.91 -17.33 10.84
N ALA A 373 5.19 -16.18 10.24
CA ALA A 373 5.23 -14.88 10.88
C ALA A 373 3.97 -14.04 10.57
N ASP A 374 3.12 -14.49 9.64
CA ASP A 374 1.88 -13.81 9.25
C ASP A 374 0.67 -14.33 10.03
N ILE A 375 0.19 -13.53 10.98
CA ILE A 375 -1.02 -13.83 11.76
C ILE A 375 -2.27 -13.94 10.87
N ARG A 376 -2.43 -13.04 9.88
CA ARG A 376 -3.61 -13.05 9.00
C ARG A 376 -3.62 -14.31 8.15
N TYR A 377 -2.49 -14.69 7.57
CA TYR A 377 -2.37 -15.94 6.83
C TYR A 377 -2.82 -17.13 7.68
N GLN A 378 -2.23 -17.30 8.87
CA GLN A 378 -2.55 -18.47 9.71
C GLN A 378 -4.01 -18.46 10.19
N TRP A 379 -4.54 -17.29 10.53
CA TRP A 379 -5.92 -17.13 10.94
C TRP A 379 -6.90 -17.46 9.82
N ASP A 380 -6.69 -16.91 8.61
CA ASP A 380 -7.58 -17.09 7.48
C ASP A 380 -7.56 -18.52 6.94
N HIS A 381 -6.46 -19.24 7.12
CA HIS A 381 -6.26 -20.62 6.67
C HIS A 381 -6.48 -21.67 7.78
N ARG A 382 -6.92 -21.28 8.99
CA ARG A 382 -7.14 -22.20 10.13
C ARG A 382 -8.16 -23.31 9.85
N TYR A 383 -9.01 -23.14 8.84
CA TYR A 383 -9.97 -24.14 8.40
C TYR A 383 -9.34 -25.24 7.54
N ILE A 384 -8.12 -25.08 7.04
CA ILE A 384 -7.48 -26.05 6.14
C ILE A 384 -6.69 -27.05 6.99
N PRO A 385 -7.10 -28.34 7.03
CA PRO A 385 -6.33 -29.37 7.71
C PRO A 385 -4.91 -29.45 7.13
N GLY A 386 -3.90 -29.43 7.99
CA GLY A 386 -2.49 -29.48 7.60
C GLY A 386 -1.81 -28.12 7.40
N GLU A 387 -2.55 -27.00 7.34
CA GLU A 387 -1.94 -25.65 7.36
C GLU A 387 -1.67 -25.14 8.80
N VAL A 388 -2.25 -25.80 9.81
CA VAL A 388 -1.98 -25.54 11.23
C VAL A 388 -0.61 -26.12 11.64
N LYS A 389 0.47 -25.41 11.27
CA LYS A 389 1.87 -25.82 11.49
C LYS A 389 2.55 -25.11 12.67
N TRP A 390 1.97 -24.01 13.17
CA TRP A 390 2.56 -23.18 14.23
C TRP A 390 1.58 -22.99 15.39
N TRP A 391 0.58 -22.14 15.18
CA TRP A 391 -0.45 -21.84 16.17
C TRP A 391 -1.80 -22.40 15.73
N ASP A 392 -2.45 -23.14 16.63
CA ASP A 392 -3.81 -23.62 16.51
C ASP A 392 -4.78 -22.51 16.93
N TRP A 393 -5.07 -21.63 15.97
CA TRP A 393 -5.99 -20.50 16.17
C TRP A 393 -7.40 -20.95 16.53
N SER A 394 -7.84 -22.09 15.98
CA SER A 394 -9.15 -22.63 16.32
C SER A 394 -9.21 -23.09 17.77
N TRP A 395 -8.17 -23.73 18.30
CA TRP A 395 -8.07 -24.01 19.75
C TRP A 395 -8.14 -22.71 20.56
N ALA A 396 -7.36 -21.69 20.20
CA ALA A 396 -7.33 -20.42 20.94
C ALA A 396 -8.70 -19.71 20.94
N ILE A 397 -9.44 -19.76 19.83
CA ILE A 397 -10.81 -19.23 19.70
C ILE A 397 -11.78 -19.99 20.61
N ASN A 398 -11.66 -21.31 20.70
CA ASN A 398 -12.55 -22.08 21.56
C ASN A 398 -12.29 -21.83 23.05
N GLU A 399 -11.02 -21.69 23.43
CA GLU A 399 -10.63 -21.45 24.82
C GLU A 399 -11.00 -20.02 25.28
N ASN A 400 -10.77 -19.02 24.43
CA ASN A 400 -10.87 -17.61 24.82
C ASN A 400 -12.08 -16.88 24.23
N GLY A 401 -12.78 -17.47 23.26
CA GLY A 401 -13.88 -16.86 22.51
C GLY A 401 -13.42 -16.08 21.27
N LEU A 402 -14.21 -16.16 20.19
CA LEU A 402 -13.92 -15.53 18.90
C LEU A 402 -13.71 -14.01 19.02
N GLY A 403 -14.58 -13.30 19.74
CA GLY A 403 -14.49 -11.84 19.88
C GLY A 403 -13.20 -11.38 20.60
N ASN A 404 -12.73 -12.13 21.60
CA ASN A 404 -11.49 -11.82 22.31
C ASN A 404 -10.27 -12.06 21.42
N MET A 405 -10.27 -13.15 20.66
CA MET A 405 -9.21 -13.43 19.69
C MET A 405 -9.18 -12.42 18.54
N GLN A 406 -10.35 -12.01 18.05
CA GLN A 406 -10.47 -10.95 17.05
C GLN A 406 -9.95 -9.60 17.57
N TYR A 407 -10.24 -9.26 18.83
CA TYR A 407 -9.65 -8.08 19.47
C TYR A 407 -8.13 -8.19 19.56
N ALA A 408 -7.61 -9.28 20.13
CA ALA A 408 -6.17 -9.43 20.35
C ALA A 408 -5.39 -9.41 19.02
N THR A 409 -5.81 -10.19 18.03
CA THR A 409 -5.17 -10.22 16.71
C THR A 409 -5.33 -8.90 15.96
N GLY A 410 -6.56 -8.37 15.87
CA GLY A 410 -6.84 -7.15 15.10
C GLY A 410 -6.20 -5.91 15.71
N ALA A 411 -6.23 -5.75 17.04
CA ALA A 411 -5.61 -4.62 17.71
C ALA A 411 -4.09 -4.71 17.68
N SER A 412 -3.48 -5.90 17.75
CA SER A 412 -2.04 -6.10 17.55
C SER A 412 -1.60 -5.84 16.11
N LEU A 413 -2.43 -6.13 15.11
CA LEU A 413 -2.18 -5.87 13.70
C LEU A 413 -2.57 -4.45 13.25
N ARG A 414 -2.91 -3.56 14.18
CA ARG A 414 -3.28 -2.17 13.86
C ARG A 414 -2.11 -1.48 13.12
N PRO A 415 -2.37 -0.82 11.99
CA PRO A 415 -1.34 -0.02 11.32
C PRO A 415 -0.93 1.18 12.18
N PHE A 416 0.38 1.40 12.29
CA PHE A 416 0.94 2.61 12.88
C PHE A 416 1.72 3.36 11.80
N TYR A 417 1.67 4.68 11.86
CA TYR A 417 2.41 5.53 10.94
C TYR A 417 2.94 6.75 11.67
N SER A 418 4.03 7.32 11.18
CA SER A 418 4.47 8.67 11.54
C SER A 418 4.50 9.52 10.28
N HIS A 419 5.18 10.66 10.33
CA HIS A 419 5.29 11.54 9.19
C HIS A 419 6.74 11.92 8.94
N VAL A 420 7.02 12.31 7.70
CA VAL A 420 8.21 13.08 7.35
C VAL A 420 7.77 14.44 6.84
N SER A 421 8.23 15.50 7.50
CA SER A 421 7.96 16.88 7.09
C SER A 421 9.22 17.63 6.71
N GLY A 422 9.02 18.75 6.04
CA GLY A 422 10.06 19.70 5.70
C GLY A 422 9.50 20.83 4.87
N ASP A 423 10.39 21.64 4.32
CA ASP A 423 10.06 22.68 3.36
C ASP A 423 10.48 22.22 1.97
N PHE A 424 9.60 22.44 1.00
CA PHE A 424 9.86 22.17 -0.41
C PHE A 424 9.97 23.49 -1.17
N TYR A 425 10.92 23.54 -2.10
CA TYR A 425 11.09 24.64 -3.04
C TYR A 425 11.37 24.08 -4.43
N ALA A 426 10.73 24.64 -5.45
CA ALA A 426 11.07 24.37 -6.83
C ALA A 426 10.99 25.63 -7.69
N GLU A 427 11.88 25.73 -8.66
CA GLU A 427 11.86 26.72 -9.73
C GLU A 427 11.81 25.97 -11.06
N SER A 428 10.82 26.29 -11.89
CA SER A 428 10.63 25.67 -13.19
C SER A 428 10.70 26.69 -14.32
N GLN A 429 11.23 26.25 -15.45
CA GLN A 429 11.39 27.02 -16.68
C GLN A 429 10.71 26.27 -17.81
N PHE A 430 9.77 26.92 -18.49
CA PHE A 430 8.90 26.27 -19.46
C PHE A 430 8.48 27.22 -20.56
N ALA A 431 8.06 26.65 -21.69
CA ALA A 431 7.61 27.41 -22.84
C ALA A 431 6.09 27.56 -22.84
N GLY A 432 5.60 28.72 -23.26
CA GLY A 432 4.20 28.96 -23.58
C GLY A 432 3.80 28.36 -24.92
N THR A 433 2.58 28.66 -25.38
CA THR A 433 2.10 28.22 -26.70
C THR A 433 2.72 29.07 -27.82
N ILE A 434 2.85 28.49 -29.03
CA ILE A 434 3.15 29.27 -30.23
C ILE A 434 1.93 30.12 -30.60
N GLU A 435 2.13 31.43 -30.64
CA GLU A 435 1.14 32.40 -31.11
C GLU A 435 1.45 32.81 -32.55
N ILE A 436 0.41 32.81 -33.39
CA ILE A 436 0.47 33.26 -34.79
C ILE A 436 -0.36 34.54 -34.91
N GLY A 437 0.27 35.63 -35.32
CA GLY A 437 -0.41 36.90 -35.56
C GLY A 437 -1.07 36.98 -36.93
N GLN A 438 -1.62 38.16 -37.23
CA GLN A 438 -2.32 38.43 -38.49
C GLN A 438 -1.33 38.67 -39.64
N ALA A 439 -1.71 38.24 -40.85
CA ALA A 439 -0.89 38.45 -42.05
C ALA A 439 -0.92 39.92 -42.50
N THR A 440 0.24 40.45 -42.88
CA THR A 440 0.39 41.82 -43.40
C THR A 440 1.07 41.84 -44.77
N PRO A 441 0.68 42.72 -45.72
CA PRO A 441 1.32 42.79 -47.03
C PRO A 441 2.79 43.21 -46.99
N ILE A 442 3.62 42.57 -47.82
CA ILE A 442 5.05 42.90 -47.99
C ILE A 442 5.15 44.26 -48.70
N GLY A 443 5.71 45.27 -48.02
CA GLY A 443 5.92 46.62 -48.59
C GLY A 443 5.30 47.79 -47.82
N ASN A 444 4.46 47.54 -46.80
CA ASN A 444 3.89 48.61 -45.97
C ASN A 444 4.79 49.10 -44.82
N ALA A 445 6.03 48.58 -44.70
CA ALA A 445 6.99 48.94 -43.64
C ALA A 445 7.47 50.41 -43.70
N ALA A 446 7.12 51.18 -44.74
CA ALA A 446 7.47 52.60 -44.83
C ALA A 446 6.60 53.54 -43.97
N GLN A 447 5.52 53.06 -43.33
CA GLN A 447 4.64 53.91 -42.49
C GLN A 447 4.56 53.56 -40.99
N SER A 448 5.25 52.52 -40.50
CA SER A 448 5.25 52.15 -39.07
C SER A 448 6.56 52.45 -38.33
N SER A 449 7.43 53.30 -38.87
CA SER A 449 8.74 53.67 -38.30
C SER A 449 8.68 54.58 -37.05
N ARG A 450 7.77 54.26 -36.12
CA ARG A 450 7.80 54.75 -34.72
C ARG A 450 7.43 53.63 -33.74
N VAL A 451 8.16 52.52 -33.79
CA VAL A 451 8.28 51.62 -32.65
C VAL A 451 9.72 51.73 -32.14
N LYS A 452 9.87 52.05 -30.85
CA LYS A 452 11.15 52.26 -30.17
C LYS A 452 12.08 51.07 -30.42
N ARG A 453 13.28 51.33 -30.92
CA ARG A 453 14.38 50.37 -31.00
C ARG A 453 14.71 49.86 -29.59
N SER A 454 14.31 48.64 -29.26
CA SER A 454 15.16 47.71 -28.53
C SER A 454 15.96 46.96 -29.59
N ALA A 455 17.26 47.20 -29.65
CA ALA A 455 18.14 46.62 -30.66
C ALA A 455 18.44 45.16 -30.29
N GLU A 456 17.50 44.25 -30.55
CA GLU A 456 17.80 42.82 -30.61
C GLU A 456 18.35 42.48 -32.01
N ALA A 457 19.41 41.67 -32.07
CA ALA A 457 19.98 41.21 -33.33
C ALA A 457 19.00 40.23 -33.99
N LEU A 458 18.56 40.56 -35.21
CA LEU A 458 17.69 39.70 -36.01
C LEU A 458 18.52 38.97 -37.06
N VAL A 459 18.33 37.66 -37.18
CA VAL A 459 18.92 36.82 -38.22
C VAL A 459 17.87 36.53 -39.28
N SER A 460 18.22 36.65 -40.56
CA SER A 460 17.33 36.31 -41.68
C SER A 460 17.89 35.17 -42.51
N GLU A 461 17.05 34.18 -42.82
CA GLU A 461 17.39 33.01 -43.62
C GLU A 461 16.32 32.76 -44.69
N HIS A 462 16.71 32.25 -45.85
CA HIS A 462 15.79 31.85 -46.92
C HIS A 462 15.61 30.34 -46.93
N ILE A 463 14.37 29.88 -46.82
CA ILE A 463 14.01 28.46 -46.75
C ILE A 463 12.96 28.18 -47.83
N GLY A 464 13.42 27.78 -49.01
CA GLY A 464 12.55 27.69 -50.19
C GLY A 464 12.07 29.08 -50.64
N ASP A 465 10.76 29.25 -50.80
CA ASP A 465 10.12 30.52 -51.19
C ASP A 465 9.76 31.43 -49.99
N ILE A 466 10.15 31.02 -48.77
CA ILE A 466 9.88 31.74 -47.53
C ILE A 466 11.17 32.35 -46.99
N GLU A 467 11.13 33.65 -46.70
CA GLU A 467 12.15 34.34 -45.91
C GLU A 467 11.72 34.33 -44.44
N VAL A 468 12.61 33.92 -43.55
CA VAL A 468 12.38 33.88 -42.10
C VAL A 468 13.31 34.86 -41.43
N THR A 469 12.77 35.80 -40.65
CA THR A 469 13.55 36.71 -39.80
C THR A 469 13.24 36.43 -38.33
N THR A 470 14.24 36.13 -37.50
CA THR A 470 14.03 35.75 -36.09
C THR A 470 15.05 36.36 -35.15
N ASN A 471 14.68 36.58 -33.88
CA ASN A 471 15.60 36.90 -32.78
C ASN A 471 16.09 35.64 -32.03
N PHE A 472 15.87 34.44 -32.58
CA PHE A 472 16.30 33.20 -31.97
C PHE A 472 17.83 33.16 -31.83
N ASP A 473 18.29 32.99 -30.60
CA ASP A 473 19.69 32.81 -30.24
C ASP A 473 19.79 31.65 -29.25
N ALA A 474 20.32 30.51 -29.71
CA ALA A 474 20.45 29.32 -28.87
C ALA A 474 21.37 29.55 -27.66
N GLN A 475 22.41 30.39 -27.79
CA GLN A 475 23.32 30.68 -26.69
C GLN A 475 22.67 31.59 -25.64
N GLU A 476 21.87 32.56 -26.08
CA GLU A 476 21.07 33.39 -25.17
C GLU A 476 20.06 32.52 -24.40
N LEU A 477 19.35 31.63 -25.10
CA LEU A 477 18.39 30.72 -24.49
C LEU A 477 19.03 29.75 -23.50
N GLU A 478 20.20 29.18 -23.84
CA GLU A 478 20.97 28.33 -22.94
C GLU A 478 21.40 29.10 -21.68
N ALA A 479 21.86 30.36 -21.82
CA ALA A 479 22.20 31.22 -20.69
C ALA A 479 20.98 31.58 -19.80
N LEU A 480 19.78 31.55 -20.36
CA LEU A 480 18.51 31.75 -19.64
C LEU A 480 17.96 30.45 -19.02
N GLY A 481 18.59 29.31 -19.29
CA GLY A 481 18.28 27.98 -18.75
C GLY A 481 17.40 27.10 -19.65
N PHE A 482 17.19 27.50 -20.90
CA PHE A 482 16.53 26.70 -21.94
C PHE A 482 17.59 26.00 -22.78
N GLY A 483 17.97 24.78 -22.36
CA GLY A 483 18.95 23.92 -23.04
C GLY A 483 18.47 23.39 -24.39
N ASP A 484 19.43 22.92 -25.20
CA ASP A 484 19.22 22.28 -26.52
C ASP A 484 18.22 23.00 -27.44
N ALA A 485 18.17 24.34 -27.33
CA ALA A 485 17.20 25.14 -28.04
C ALA A 485 17.41 25.03 -29.56
N GLN A 486 16.34 24.73 -30.30
CA GLN A 486 16.35 24.67 -31.77
C GLN A 486 15.06 25.28 -32.32
N LEU A 487 15.17 26.26 -33.22
CA LEU A 487 14.06 26.75 -34.01
C LEU A 487 14.21 26.25 -35.45
N THR A 488 13.24 25.48 -35.93
CA THR A 488 13.17 25.02 -37.32
C THR A 488 11.91 25.56 -37.97
N ILE A 489 12.06 26.24 -39.10
CA ILE A 489 10.93 26.70 -39.92
C ILE A 489 11.11 26.10 -41.30
N THR A 490 10.18 25.27 -41.76
CA THR A 490 10.30 24.58 -43.05
C THR A 490 8.99 24.65 -43.83
N PRO A 491 9.02 24.67 -45.18
CA PRO A 491 7.82 24.48 -45.98
C PRO A 491 7.16 23.14 -45.65
N ALA A 492 5.83 23.15 -45.50
CA ALA A 492 5.08 21.90 -45.40
C ALA A 492 5.17 21.17 -46.76
N LYS A 493 5.61 19.91 -46.73
CA LYS A 493 5.70 19.05 -47.92
C LYS A 493 4.34 18.74 -48.51
#